data_AF-A0A2R9SU28-F1
#
_entry.id   AF-A0A2R9SU28-F1
#
_cell.length_a   1.000
_cell.length_b   1.000
_cell.length_c   1.000
_cell.angle_alpha   90.00
_cell.angle_beta   90.00
_cell.angle_gamma   90.00
#
_symmetry.space_group_name_H-M   'P 1'
#
loop_
_entity.id
_entity.type
_entity.pdbx_description
1 polymer ?
#
loop_
_entity_poly.entity_id
_entity_poly.type
_entity_poly.pdbx_seq_one_letter_code
_entity_poly.pdbx_strand_id
1 'polypeptide(L)'
;MSEDFFIKESDSQLATIVRLFALEGATKEVAVLANAESSVEQTDYDNYQRGTALYTLYLKVAIALYAQIENEIETIQQSISNKLNKAVAVEGHYYRNVEIAAKLSEDPNWREKAKSWLAGSHINNQGRVRSDNIASRISDGLLFRSLPEIHLYKALKSLGVSFAPLPVFIRGGQAYKRIEPDFFIIKDGVMLVVEVDGDTVHVETPAEAHDRTTMLLHEGVKIERIKSSECDTYEKALKSAKKIVAIIERHKASR
;
A
#
# COMPACT_ATOMS: atom_id res chain seq x y z
N MET A 1 -20.73 -8.92 31.44
CA MET A 1 -21.35 -9.13 30.12
C MET A 1 -20.42 -10.03 29.34
N SER A 2 -20.83 -11.23 28.96
CA SER A 2 -20.01 -12.08 28.09
C SER A 2 -19.91 -11.39 26.74
N GLU A 3 -18.69 -11.05 26.31
CA GLU A 3 -18.42 -10.66 24.92
C GLU A 3 -19.05 -11.69 23.98
N ASP A 4 -19.85 -11.18 23.05
CA ASP A 4 -20.51 -11.94 22.01
C ASP A 4 -19.49 -12.77 21.23
N PHE A 5 -19.74 -14.08 21.14
CA PHE A 5 -18.87 -15.03 20.45
C PHE A 5 -18.67 -14.65 18.97
N PHE A 6 -19.70 -14.09 18.33
CA PHE A 6 -19.63 -13.65 16.94
C PHE A 6 -18.64 -12.50 16.74
N ILE A 7 -18.61 -11.55 17.68
CA ILE A 7 -17.64 -10.43 17.67
C ILE A 7 -16.23 -10.96 17.92
N LYS A 8 -16.06 -11.95 18.80
CA LYS A 8 -14.74 -12.56 19.07
C LYS A 8 -14.15 -13.28 17.87
N GLU A 9 -14.99 -13.92 17.05
CA GLU A 9 -14.53 -14.64 15.86
C GLU A 9 -14.39 -13.75 14.62
N SER A 10 -14.79 -12.47 14.69
CA SER A 10 -14.84 -11.59 13.52
C SER A 10 -13.48 -11.48 12.83
N ASP A 11 -12.37 -11.44 13.58
CA ASP A 11 -11.03 -11.35 12.98
C ASP A 11 -10.68 -12.61 12.17
N SER A 12 -11.02 -13.81 12.68
CA SER A 12 -10.86 -15.07 11.95
C SER A 12 -11.75 -15.15 10.71
N GLN A 13 -12.97 -14.60 10.79
CA GLN A 13 -13.89 -14.49 9.66
C GLN A 13 -13.31 -13.56 8.57
N LEU A 14 -12.79 -12.39 8.96
CA LEU A 14 -12.11 -11.44 8.06
C LEU A 14 -10.88 -12.08 7.41
N ALA A 15 -10.03 -12.75 8.20
CA ALA A 15 -8.86 -13.45 7.68
C ALA A 15 -9.21 -14.51 6.63
N THR A 16 -10.34 -15.20 6.81
CA THR A 16 -10.84 -16.20 5.87
C THR A 16 -11.32 -15.56 4.57
N ILE A 17 -12.17 -14.53 4.63
CA ILE A 17 -12.67 -13.88 3.41
C ILE A 17 -11.58 -13.16 2.63
N VAL A 18 -10.57 -12.59 3.30
CA VAL A 18 -9.42 -11.94 2.63
C VAL A 18 -8.70 -12.95 1.75
N ARG A 19 -8.48 -14.18 2.25
CA ARG A 19 -7.85 -15.25 1.46
C ARG A 19 -8.72 -15.65 0.27
N LEU A 20 -10.03 -15.72 0.45
CA LEU A 20 -10.96 -16.02 -0.66
C LEU A 20 -10.92 -14.93 -1.74
N PHE A 21 -10.97 -13.65 -1.34
CA PHE A 21 -10.84 -12.53 -2.29
C PHE A 21 -9.48 -12.51 -3.00
N ALA A 22 -8.40 -12.85 -2.29
CA ALA A 22 -7.07 -12.97 -2.89
C ALA A 22 -7.01 -14.07 -3.95
N LEU A 23 -7.64 -15.22 -3.70
CA LEU A 23 -7.75 -16.31 -4.68
C LEU A 23 -8.59 -15.93 -5.91
N GLU A 24 -9.54 -15.00 -5.74
CA GLU A 24 -10.40 -14.48 -6.81
C GLU A 24 -9.77 -13.28 -7.57
N GLY A 25 -8.62 -12.78 -7.14
CA GLY A 25 -7.98 -11.60 -7.73
C GLY A 25 -8.70 -10.28 -7.42
N ALA A 26 -9.55 -10.25 -6.39
CA ALA A 26 -10.32 -9.08 -5.97
C ALA A 26 -9.44 -8.11 -5.16
N THR A 27 -8.56 -7.38 -5.85
CA THR A 27 -7.48 -6.59 -5.23
C THR A 27 -7.97 -5.47 -4.32
N LYS A 28 -9.12 -4.84 -4.62
CA LYS A 28 -9.66 -3.71 -3.85
C LYS A 28 -10.25 -4.17 -2.52
N GLU A 29 -11.02 -5.24 -2.52
CA GLU A 29 -11.54 -5.89 -1.32
C GLU A 29 -10.39 -6.34 -0.41
N VAL A 30 -9.36 -6.98 -0.98
CA VAL A 30 -8.15 -7.37 -0.24
C VAL A 30 -7.47 -6.14 0.36
N ALA A 31 -7.28 -5.08 -0.43
CA ALA A 31 -6.62 -3.86 0.04
C ALA A 31 -7.37 -3.20 1.20
N VAL A 32 -8.70 -3.12 1.11
CA VAL A 32 -9.56 -2.58 2.19
C VAL A 32 -9.43 -3.43 3.44
N LEU A 33 -9.69 -4.73 3.34
CA LEU A 33 -9.72 -5.63 4.50
C LEU A 33 -8.34 -5.79 5.17
N ALA A 34 -7.25 -5.75 4.40
CA ALA A 34 -5.90 -5.90 4.93
C ALA A 34 -5.35 -4.62 5.61
N ASN A 35 -5.90 -3.44 5.28
CA ASN A 35 -5.39 -2.15 5.77
C ASN A 35 -6.37 -1.37 6.64
N ALA A 36 -7.60 -1.86 6.83
CA ALA A 36 -8.59 -1.24 7.68
C ALA A 36 -8.34 -1.52 9.17
N GLU A 37 -8.63 -0.53 10.01
CA GLU A 37 -8.98 -0.79 11.41
C GLU A 37 -10.42 -1.28 11.45
N SER A 38 -10.61 -2.54 11.84
CA SER A 38 -11.93 -3.19 11.85
C SER A 38 -12.56 -3.15 13.24
N SER A 39 -13.88 -3.00 13.27
CA SER A 39 -14.69 -3.19 14.48
C SER A 39 -16.07 -3.71 14.10
N VAL A 40 -16.60 -4.64 14.90
CA VAL A 40 -17.94 -5.20 14.70
C VAL A 40 -18.83 -4.80 15.86
N GLU A 41 -20.01 -4.30 15.55
CA GLU A 41 -21.03 -3.95 16.54
C GLU A 41 -22.34 -4.62 16.18
N GLN A 42 -23.06 -5.16 17.18
CA GLN A 42 -24.45 -5.55 16.99
C GLN A 42 -25.28 -4.27 16.93
N THR A 43 -25.78 -3.93 15.75
CA THR A 43 -26.50 -2.68 15.51
C THR A 43 -28.01 -2.87 15.47
N ASP A 44 -28.48 -4.10 15.26
CA ASP A 44 -29.91 -4.40 15.18
C ASP A 44 -30.20 -5.86 15.61
N TYR A 45 -31.48 -6.18 15.75
CA TYR A 45 -31.96 -7.51 16.10
C TYR A 45 -33.32 -7.76 15.45
N ASP A 46 -33.41 -8.78 14.59
CA ASP A 46 -34.67 -9.25 14.04
C ASP A 46 -35.29 -10.29 14.98
N ASN A 47 -36.51 -10.09 15.43
CA ASN A 47 -37.20 -10.97 16.39
C ASN A 47 -38.09 -12.04 15.71
N TYR A 48 -37.99 -12.23 14.40
CA TYR A 48 -38.80 -13.22 13.68
C TYR A 48 -38.28 -14.67 13.83
N GLN A 49 -39.22 -15.62 14.02
CA GLN A 49 -39.14 -17.10 14.02
C GLN A 49 -37.93 -17.85 14.66
N ARG A 50 -36.98 -17.16 15.28
CA ARG A 50 -35.88 -17.66 16.14
C ARG A 50 -34.94 -16.54 16.64
N GLY A 51 -35.11 -15.31 16.15
CA GLY A 51 -34.22 -14.21 16.50
C GLY A 51 -32.96 -14.23 15.64
N THR A 52 -32.56 -13.09 15.08
CA THR A 52 -31.31 -12.96 14.33
C THR A 52 -30.61 -11.67 14.76
N ALA A 53 -29.41 -11.80 15.31
CA ALA A 53 -28.58 -10.65 15.65
C ALA A 53 -27.94 -10.10 14.36
N LEU A 54 -28.09 -8.79 14.16
CA LEU A 54 -27.64 -8.09 12.96
C LEU A 54 -26.46 -7.19 13.31
N TYR A 55 -25.34 -7.44 12.63
CA TYR A 55 -24.08 -6.76 12.91
C TYR A 55 -23.71 -5.82 11.78
N THR A 56 -23.03 -4.73 12.16
CA THR A 56 -22.35 -3.85 11.22
C THR A 56 -20.85 -4.00 11.41
N LEU A 57 -20.14 -4.29 10.31
CA LEU A 57 -18.69 -4.27 10.26
C LEU A 57 -18.23 -2.89 9.80
N TYR A 58 -17.50 -2.18 10.65
CA TYR A 58 -16.86 -0.92 10.30
C TYR A 58 -15.41 -1.16 9.88
N LEU A 59 -15.01 -0.57 8.75
CA LEU A 59 -13.68 -0.68 8.19
C LEU A 59 -13.10 0.74 7.99
N LYS A 60 -12.27 1.19 8.92
CA LYS A 60 -11.63 2.51 8.85
C LYS A 60 -10.31 2.42 8.08
N VAL A 61 -10.26 2.96 6.87
CA VAL A 61 -9.09 2.91 5.98
C VAL A 61 -8.35 4.24 5.93
N ALA A 62 -7.06 4.23 5.61
CA ALA A 62 -6.31 5.47 5.40
C ALA A 62 -6.95 6.34 4.29
N ILE A 63 -6.90 7.67 4.45
CA ILE A 63 -7.53 8.62 3.51
C ILE A 63 -7.08 8.43 2.05
N ALA A 64 -5.82 8.04 1.85
CA ALA A 64 -5.27 7.75 0.52
C ALA A 64 -5.91 6.52 -0.12
N LEU A 65 -6.24 5.49 0.66
CA LEU A 65 -6.96 4.32 0.16
C LEU A 65 -8.43 4.66 -0.08
N TYR A 66 -9.07 5.39 0.84
CA TYR A 66 -10.45 5.85 0.69
C TYR A 66 -10.67 6.62 -0.63
N ALA A 67 -9.81 7.62 -0.90
CA ALA A 67 -9.89 8.43 -2.11
C ALA A 67 -9.69 7.61 -3.41
N GLN A 68 -8.99 6.47 -3.34
CA GLN A 68 -8.78 5.60 -4.50
C GLN A 68 -9.98 4.71 -4.80
N ILE A 69 -10.79 4.39 -3.80
CA ILE A 69 -11.94 3.50 -3.92
C ILE A 69 -13.28 4.23 -3.88
N GLU A 70 -13.29 5.56 -3.71
CA GLU A 70 -14.48 6.38 -3.45
C GLU A 70 -15.67 6.05 -4.37
N ASN A 71 -15.41 5.91 -5.67
CA ASN A 71 -16.45 5.61 -6.68
C ASN A 71 -16.96 4.15 -6.65
N GLU A 72 -16.35 3.29 -5.86
CA GLU A 72 -16.61 1.85 -5.79
C GLU A 72 -16.92 1.37 -4.38
N ILE A 73 -17.00 2.27 -3.40
CA ILE A 73 -17.22 1.94 -1.98
C ILE A 73 -18.46 1.07 -1.80
N GLU A 74 -19.60 1.45 -2.39
CA GLU A 74 -20.84 0.70 -2.24
C GLU A 74 -20.71 -0.73 -2.81
N THR A 75 -20.08 -0.86 -3.98
CA THR A 75 -19.82 -2.15 -4.62
C THR A 75 -18.92 -3.04 -3.75
N ILE A 76 -17.85 -2.46 -3.19
CA ILE A 76 -16.90 -3.17 -2.31
C ILE A 76 -17.60 -3.59 -1.01
N GLN A 77 -18.38 -2.70 -0.38
CA GLN A 77 -19.15 -2.99 0.83
C GLN A 77 -20.11 -4.16 0.61
N GLN A 78 -20.85 -4.15 -0.51
CA GLN A 78 -21.77 -5.22 -0.86
C GLN A 78 -21.04 -6.54 -1.17
N SER A 79 -19.90 -6.47 -1.87
CA SER A 79 -19.04 -7.62 -2.17
C SER A 79 -18.57 -8.31 -0.88
N ILE A 80 -18.03 -7.53 0.06
CA ILE A 80 -17.56 -8.01 1.36
C ILE A 80 -18.70 -8.60 2.19
N SER A 81 -19.82 -7.88 2.32
CA SER A 81 -21.00 -8.35 3.07
C SER A 81 -21.51 -9.68 2.50
N ASN A 82 -21.65 -9.78 1.18
CA ASN A 82 -22.08 -11.00 0.51
C ASN A 82 -21.13 -12.17 0.76
N LYS A 83 -19.82 -11.92 0.79
CA LYS A 83 -18.82 -12.98 1.04
C LYS A 83 -18.87 -13.44 2.49
N LEU A 84 -18.95 -12.52 3.46
CA LEU A 84 -19.08 -12.83 4.89
C LEU A 84 -20.27 -13.75 5.14
N ASN A 85 -21.44 -13.34 4.67
CA ASN A 85 -22.69 -14.07 4.94
C ASN A 85 -22.83 -15.39 4.16
N LYS A 86 -21.93 -15.69 3.22
CA LYS A 86 -21.94 -16.95 2.46
C LYS A 86 -20.83 -17.92 2.88
N ALA A 87 -19.62 -17.40 3.07
CA ALA A 87 -18.43 -18.22 3.29
C ALA A 87 -18.17 -18.53 4.77
N VAL A 88 -18.61 -17.65 5.68
CA VAL A 88 -18.37 -17.75 7.12
C VAL A 88 -19.67 -17.54 7.91
N ALA A 89 -20.78 -18.02 7.36
CA ALA A 89 -22.10 -17.90 7.95
C ALA A 89 -22.17 -18.59 9.33
N VAL A 90 -22.82 -17.93 10.29
CA VAL A 90 -23.09 -18.46 11.63
C VAL A 90 -24.60 -18.40 11.86
N GLU A 91 -25.21 -19.50 12.31
CA GLU A 91 -26.66 -19.56 12.52
C GLU A 91 -27.13 -18.50 13.53
N GLY A 92 -28.14 -17.71 13.18
CA GLY A 92 -28.69 -16.67 14.04
C GLY A 92 -27.89 -15.36 14.08
N HIS A 93 -26.79 -15.25 13.32
CA HIS A 93 -25.98 -14.03 13.23
C HIS A 93 -25.78 -13.64 11.77
N TYR A 94 -25.90 -12.34 11.46
CA TYR A 94 -25.80 -11.84 10.09
C TYR A 94 -25.09 -10.50 10.03
N TYR A 95 -24.13 -10.36 9.11
CA TYR A 95 -23.55 -9.06 8.78
C TYR A 95 -24.52 -8.29 7.88
N ARG A 96 -25.30 -7.39 8.47
CA ARG A 96 -26.26 -6.58 7.72
C ARG A 96 -25.55 -5.55 6.86
N ASN A 97 -24.62 -4.81 7.47
CA ASN A 97 -23.92 -3.72 6.83
C ASN A 97 -22.41 -3.94 6.93
N VAL A 98 -21.70 -3.49 5.90
CA VAL A 98 -20.26 -3.25 5.93
C VAL A 98 -20.09 -1.78 5.58
N GLU A 99 -19.42 -1.02 6.43
CA GLU A 99 -19.26 0.42 6.29
C GLU A 99 -17.79 0.78 6.20
N ILE A 100 -17.37 1.25 5.03
CA ILE A 100 -16.01 1.72 4.78
C ILE A 100 -15.96 3.23 5.01
N ALA A 101 -15.13 3.64 5.96
CA ALA A 101 -14.94 5.05 6.29
C ALA A 101 -13.47 5.43 6.22
N ALA A 102 -13.19 6.71 5.92
CA ALA A 102 -11.85 7.24 6.08
C ALA A 102 -11.49 7.33 7.57
N LYS A 103 -10.29 6.88 7.92
CA LYS A 103 -9.71 7.11 9.23
C LYS A 103 -9.49 8.62 9.42
N LEU A 104 -9.98 9.13 10.55
CA LEU A 104 -9.83 10.54 10.89
C LEU A 104 -8.35 10.89 11.13
N SER A 105 -7.94 12.05 10.64
CA SER A 105 -6.60 12.59 10.87
C SER A 105 -6.59 13.47 12.12
N GLU A 106 -5.64 13.21 13.02
CA GLU A 106 -5.40 14.03 14.22
C GLU A 106 -4.28 15.05 14.00
N ASP A 107 -3.95 15.39 12.76
CA ASP A 107 -2.85 16.31 12.45
C ASP A 107 -3.16 17.74 12.93
N PRO A 108 -2.47 18.26 13.97
CA PRO A 108 -2.77 19.57 14.51
C PRO A 108 -2.46 20.71 13.53
N ASN A 109 -1.61 20.47 12.53
CA ASN A 109 -1.17 21.46 11.55
C ASN A 109 -1.86 21.29 10.18
N TRP A 110 -3.01 20.62 10.12
CA TRP A 110 -3.69 20.32 8.85
C TRP A 110 -4.05 21.59 8.06
N ARG A 111 -4.34 22.70 8.74
CA ARG A 111 -4.69 23.98 8.10
C ARG A 111 -3.48 24.58 7.38
N GLU A 112 -2.32 24.57 8.01
CA GLU A 112 -1.06 25.06 7.45
C GLU A 112 -0.63 24.20 6.25
N LYS A 113 -0.77 22.88 6.36
CA LYS A 113 -0.50 21.95 5.24
C LYS A 113 -1.46 22.15 4.08
N ALA A 114 -2.75 22.33 4.33
CA ALA A 114 -3.74 22.63 3.29
C ALA A 114 -3.44 23.97 2.58
N LYS A 115 -3.08 25.01 3.33
CA LYS A 115 -2.62 26.29 2.76
C LYS A 115 -1.36 26.13 1.92
N SER A 116 -0.41 25.31 2.38
CA SER A 116 0.82 25.01 1.65
C SER A 116 0.55 24.23 0.37
N TRP A 117 -0.41 23.31 0.38
CA TRP A 117 -0.85 22.60 -0.82
C TRP A 117 -1.50 23.54 -1.84
N LEU A 118 -2.39 24.45 -1.39
CA LEU A 118 -2.99 25.48 -2.24
C LEU A 118 -1.97 26.44 -2.84
N ALA A 119 -0.87 26.70 -2.13
CA ALA A 119 0.26 27.48 -2.62
C ALA A 119 1.16 26.72 -3.62
N GLY A 120 0.84 25.46 -3.93
CA GLY A 120 1.59 24.61 -4.87
C GLY A 120 2.81 23.90 -4.26
N SER A 121 3.04 24.00 -2.94
CA SER A 121 4.25 23.53 -2.27
C SER A 121 4.37 21.99 -2.14
N HIS A 122 3.50 21.20 -2.77
CA HIS A 122 3.39 19.74 -2.58
C HIS A 122 2.95 18.97 -3.85
N ILE A 123 3.08 19.55 -5.05
CA ILE A 123 2.91 18.78 -6.30
C ILE A 123 4.16 17.92 -6.47
N ASN A 124 4.00 16.60 -6.43
CA ASN A 124 5.08 15.64 -6.65
C ASN A 124 4.79 14.75 -7.87
N ASN A 125 5.84 14.18 -8.46
CA ASN A 125 5.75 13.28 -9.61
C ASN A 125 5.62 11.80 -9.17
N GLN A 126 4.98 11.54 -8.02
CA GLN A 126 4.84 10.17 -7.53
C GLN A 126 3.73 9.41 -8.24
N GLY A 127 4.02 8.16 -8.55
CA GLY A 127 3.05 7.19 -9.03
C GLY A 127 2.03 6.88 -7.95
N ARG A 128 0.75 7.22 -8.19
CA ARG A 128 -0.32 7.04 -7.18
C ARG A 128 -1.05 5.70 -7.31
N VAL A 129 -1.23 5.19 -8.53
CA VAL A 129 -2.10 4.04 -8.79
C VAL A 129 -1.49 3.12 -9.84
N ARG A 130 -1.33 1.84 -9.48
CA ARG A 130 -1.44 0.70 -10.40
C ARG A 130 -2.54 -0.23 -9.87
N SER A 131 -3.26 -0.93 -10.76
CA SER A 131 -4.37 -1.83 -10.40
C SER A 131 -3.94 -3.07 -9.59
N ASP A 132 -2.64 -3.37 -9.59
CA ASP A 132 -2.02 -4.53 -8.94
C ASP A 132 -1.30 -4.19 -7.61
N ASN A 133 -0.92 -2.91 -7.37
CA ASN A 133 -0.18 -2.53 -6.17
C ASN A 133 -0.40 -1.04 -5.77
N ILE A 134 -1.34 -0.82 -4.86
CA ILE A 134 -1.76 0.51 -4.37
C ILE A 134 -0.76 1.06 -3.35
N ALA A 135 -0.28 2.29 -3.56
CA ALA A 135 0.51 3.01 -2.56
C ALA A 135 -0.42 3.58 -1.47
N SER A 136 -0.55 2.86 -0.35
CA SER A 136 -1.49 3.18 0.73
C SER A 136 -0.87 3.93 1.92
N ARG A 137 0.46 3.99 2.02
CA ARG A 137 1.18 4.54 3.17
C ARG A 137 1.73 5.94 2.87
N ILE A 138 1.83 6.79 3.90
CA ILE A 138 2.32 8.18 3.78
C ILE A 138 3.46 8.44 4.77
N SER A 139 4.53 9.09 4.32
CA SER A 139 5.59 9.67 5.18
C SER A 139 6.08 10.98 4.57
N ASP A 140 6.19 12.04 5.38
CA ASP A 140 6.60 13.39 4.94
C ASP A 140 5.84 13.92 3.70
N GLY A 141 4.55 13.59 3.58
CA GLY A 141 3.71 13.97 2.44
C GLY A 141 3.95 13.18 1.15
N LEU A 142 4.78 12.14 1.21
CA LEU A 142 5.10 11.23 0.11
C LEU A 142 4.42 9.86 0.31
N LEU A 143 4.05 9.22 -0.78
CA LEU A 143 3.41 7.89 -0.82
C LEU A 143 4.46 6.77 -0.84
N PHE A 144 4.11 5.64 -0.23
CA PHE A 144 4.89 4.41 -0.17
C PHE A 144 3.97 3.18 -0.23
N ARG A 145 4.48 2.05 -0.71
CA ARG A 145 3.73 0.79 -0.80
C ARG A 145 3.95 -0.10 0.42
N SER A 146 5.09 0.03 1.10
CA SER A 146 5.45 -0.83 2.23
C SER A 146 6.16 -0.09 3.39
N LEU A 147 6.16 -0.69 4.59
CA LEU A 147 6.96 -0.18 5.73
C LEU A 147 8.48 -0.26 5.47
N PRO A 148 9.02 -1.34 4.88
CA PRO A 148 10.42 -1.39 4.47
C PRO A 148 10.86 -0.22 3.58
N GLU A 149 10.03 0.21 2.61
CA GLU A 149 10.30 1.42 1.83
C GLU A 149 10.37 2.67 2.71
N ILE A 150 9.46 2.84 3.68
CA ILE A 150 9.50 3.98 4.61
C ILE A 150 10.78 3.98 5.45
N HIS A 151 11.24 2.81 5.90
CA HIS A 151 12.50 2.70 6.63
C HIS A 151 13.69 3.08 5.75
N LEU A 152 13.73 2.59 4.50
CA LEU A 152 14.77 2.93 3.54
C LEU A 152 14.76 4.43 3.19
N TYR A 153 13.58 5.02 3.00
CA TYR A 153 13.38 6.46 2.82
C TYR A 153 14.04 7.27 3.94
N LYS A 154 13.72 6.94 5.20
CA LYS A 154 14.29 7.64 6.37
C LYS A 154 15.81 7.48 6.44
N ALA A 155 16.31 6.29 6.11
CA ALA A 155 17.74 6.00 6.10
C ALA A 155 18.50 6.76 4.99
N LEU A 156 17.98 6.79 3.76
CA LEU A 156 18.57 7.57 2.66
C LEU A 156 18.59 9.06 2.98
N LYS A 157 17.50 9.56 3.59
CA LYS A 157 17.39 10.96 4.06
C LYS A 157 18.45 11.29 5.11
N SER A 158 18.68 10.40 6.09
CA SER A 158 19.69 10.63 7.14
C SER A 158 21.14 10.58 6.62
N LEU A 159 21.38 9.94 5.48
CA LEU A 159 22.68 9.93 4.80
C LEU A 159 22.89 11.13 3.85
N GLY A 160 21.92 12.04 3.73
CA GLY A 160 22.05 13.23 2.87
C GLY A 160 22.12 12.91 1.37
N VAL A 161 21.56 11.78 0.95
CA VAL A 161 21.52 11.38 -0.46
C VAL A 161 20.36 12.08 -1.17
N SER A 162 20.55 12.46 -2.44
CA SER A 162 19.46 12.99 -3.27
C SER A 162 18.72 11.84 -3.94
N PHE A 163 17.40 11.76 -3.76
CA PHE A 163 16.59 10.68 -4.31
C PHE A 163 15.12 11.09 -4.47
N ALA A 164 14.38 10.33 -5.26
CA ALA A 164 12.94 10.41 -5.43
C ALA A 164 12.30 9.05 -5.12
N PRO A 165 11.35 8.95 -4.16
CA PRO A 165 10.55 7.74 -3.95
C PRO A 165 9.38 7.69 -4.93
N LEU A 166 9.04 6.50 -5.44
CA LEU A 166 7.96 6.25 -6.42
C LEU A 166 7.91 7.20 -7.63
N PRO A 167 9.03 7.61 -8.25
CA PRO A 167 8.98 8.55 -9.37
C PRO A 167 8.33 7.93 -10.60
N VAL A 168 7.49 8.68 -11.30
CA VAL A 168 6.97 8.27 -12.61
C VAL A 168 7.97 8.64 -13.71
N PHE A 169 8.45 7.65 -14.44
CA PHE A 169 9.19 7.85 -15.69
C PHE A 169 8.31 7.48 -16.89
N ILE A 170 8.34 8.32 -17.92
CA ILE A 170 7.58 8.14 -19.16
C ILE A 170 8.56 8.17 -20.34
N ARG A 171 8.45 7.20 -21.24
CA ARG A 171 9.04 7.25 -22.58
C ARG A 171 7.90 7.27 -23.60
N GLY A 172 7.76 8.39 -24.30
CA GLY A 172 6.92 8.51 -25.49
C GLY A 172 7.66 8.04 -26.74
N GLY A 173 7.06 8.25 -27.92
CA GLY A 173 7.60 7.81 -29.21
C GLY A 173 6.69 6.76 -29.85
N GLN A 174 7.28 5.81 -30.58
CA GLN A 174 6.49 4.77 -31.27
C GLN A 174 5.74 3.82 -30.32
N ALA A 175 6.23 3.65 -29.09
CA ALA A 175 5.54 2.89 -28.05
C ALA A 175 5.60 3.67 -26.73
N TYR A 176 4.44 3.82 -26.09
CA TYR A 176 4.34 4.40 -24.75
C TYR A 176 4.86 3.41 -23.72
N LYS A 177 5.81 3.84 -22.88
CA LYS A 177 6.25 3.09 -21.69
C LYS A 177 6.17 3.98 -20.46
N ARG A 178 5.65 3.42 -19.37
CA ARG A 178 5.55 4.06 -18.05
C ARG A 178 6.08 3.12 -16.98
N ILE A 179 7.01 3.60 -16.16
CA ILE A 179 7.59 2.83 -15.06
C ILE A 179 7.62 3.65 -13.77
N GLU A 180 7.55 2.95 -12.64
CA GLU A 180 7.50 3.51 -11.29
C GLU A 180 8.36 2.68 -10.35
N PRO A 181 9.70 2.83 -10.40
CA PRO A 181 10.59 2.17 -9.45
C PRO A 181 10.30 2.64 -8.03
N ASP A 182 10.68 1.84 -7.02
CA ASP A 182 10.49 2.23 -5.62
C ASP A 182 11.32 3.47 -5.25
N PHE A 183 12.58 3.52 -5.68
CA PHE A 183 13.45 4.68 -5.51
C PHE A 183 14.30 4.95 -6.76
N PHE A 184 14.50 6.23 -7.06
CA PHE A 184 15.53 6.70 -7.97
C PHE A 184 16.51 7.61 -7.23
N ILE A 185 17.78 7.27 -7.26
CA ILE A 185 18.85 7.90 -6.49
C ILE A 185 19.84 8.56 -7.46
N ILE A 186 20.23 9.79 -7.13
CA ILE A 186 21.27 10.53 -7.85
C ILE A 186 22.33 10.94 -6.84
N LYS A 187 23.57 10.52 -7.08
CA LYS A 187 24.71 10.95 -6.27
C LYS A 187 25.99 10.90 -7.09
N ASP A 188 26.75 11.99 -7.06
CA ASP A 188 28.05 12.11 -7.73
C ASP A 188 28.01 11.74 -9.23
N GLY A 189 26.93 12.12 -9.92
CA GLY A 189 26.71 11.85 -11.36
C GLY A 189 26.34 10.39 -11.69
N VAL A 190 26.19 9.53 -10.68
CA VAL A 190 25.67 8.17 -10.81
C VAL A 190 24.16 8.19 -10.57
N MET A 191 23.42 7.57 -11.47
CA MET A 191 21.97 7.37 -11.38
C MET A 191 21.70 5.91 -11.07
N LEU A 192 20.89 5.65 -10.05
CA LEU A 192 20.60 4.31 -9.57
C LEU A 192 19.11 4.16 -9.27
N VAL A 193 18.48 3.14 -9.83
CA VAL A 193 17.17 2.64 -9.40
C VAL A 193 17.39 1.62 -8.28
N VAL A 194 16.58 1.72 -7.22
CA VAL A 194 16.51 0.71 -6.16
C VAL A 194 15.07 0.20 -6.06
N GLU A 195 14.91 -1.11 -6.13
CA GLU A 195 13.63 -1.82 -5.93
C GLU A 195 13.66 -2.58 -4.59
N VAL A 196 12.58 -2.50 -3.82
CA VAL A 196 12.44 -3.20 -2.54
C VAL A 196 11.55 -4.43 -2.75
N ASP A 197 12.16 -5.59 -2.95
CA ASP A 197 11.45 -6.83 -3.27
C ASP A 197 10.76 -7.40 -2.00
N GLY A 198 9.43 -7.49 -2.03
CA GLY A 198 8.63 -8.14 -0.99
C GLY A 198 8.89 -9.65 -0.87
N ASP A 199 8.79 -10.20 0.34
CA ASP A 199 8.91 -11.67 0.58
C ASP A 199 7.73 -12.48 0.01
N THR A 200 6.77 -11.82 -0.65
CA THR A 200 5.62 -12.46 -1.33
C THR A 200 5.78 -12.33 -2.84
N VAL A 201 6.08 -13.48 -3.45
CA VAL A 201 5.96 -13.87 -4.86
C VAL A 201 5.41 -12.78 -5.80
N HIS A 202 6.26 -11.85 -6.21
CA HIS A 202 6.12 -11.25 -7.53
C HIS A 202 6.55 -12.30 -8.53
N VAL A 203 5.58 -12.99 -9.14
CA VAL A 203 5.81 -13.80 -10.35
C VAL A 203 5.84 -12.84 -11.55
N GLU A 204 6.66 -11.79 -11.47
CA GLU A 204 7.03 -11.05 -12.67
C GLU A 204 8.05 -11.96 -13.38
N THR A 205 7.77 -12.36 -14.62
CA THR A 205 8.71 -13.19 -15.35
C THR A 205 10.05 -12.43 -15.48
N PRO A 206 11.20 -13.12 -15.56
CA PRO A 206 12.47 -12.45 -15.81
C PRO A 206 12.43 -11.51 -17.03
N ALA A 207 11.60 -11.82 -18.02
CA ALA A 207 11.37 -10.99 -19.20
C ALA A 207 10.60 -9.70 -18.89
N GLU A 208 9.52 -9.75 -18.10
CA GLU A 208 8.75 -8.56 -17.71
C GLU A 208 9.56 -7.64 -16.78
N ALA A 209 10.28 -8.23 -15.82
CA ALA A 209 11.21 -7.50 -14.95
C ALA A 209 12.34 -6.83 -15.76
N HIS A 210 12.85 -7.53 -16.78
CA HIS A 210 13.84 -7.00 -17.71
C HIS A 210 13.23 -5.88 -18.56
N ASP A 211 12.08 -6.07 -19.21
CA ASP A 211 11.43 -5.09 -20.08
C ASP A 211 11.05 -3.79 -19.37
N ARG A 212 10.67 -3.88 -18.08
CA ARG A 212 10.38 -2.74 -17.21
C ARG A 212 11.63 -1.90 -16.94
N THR A 213 12.74 -2.56 -16.68
CA THR A 213 13.97 -1.90 -16.23
C THR A 213 14.90 -1.50 -17.39
N THR A 214 14.78 -2.19 -18.53
CA THR A 214 15.48 -1.91 -19.80
C THR A 214 15.32 -0.48 -20.27
N MET A 215 14.18 0.16 -19.96
CA MET A 215 13.96 1.56 -20.27
C MET A 215 15.08 2.46 -19.72
N LEU A 216 15.41 2.37 -18.43
CA LEU A 216 16.42 3.23 -17.83
C LEU A 216 17.84 2.66 -17.94
N LEU A 217 18.00 1.34 -18.01
CA LEU A 217 19.30 0.68 -18.18
C LEU A 217 20.05 1.19 -19.41
N HIS A 218 19.36 1.33 -20.55
CA HIS A 218 19.97 1.85 -21.79
C HIS A 218 20.35 3.34 -21.72
N GLU A 219 19.79 4.09 -20.78
CA GLU A 219 20.15 5.49 -20.53
C GLU A 219 21.33 5.62 -19.53
N GLY A 220 21.95 4.49 -19.16
CA GLY A 220 23.09 4.44 -18.25
C GLY A 220 22.73 4.42 -16.76
N VAL A 221 21.45 4.28 -16.42
CA VAL A 221 20.98 4.10 -15.04
C VAL A 221 21.34 2.70 -14.56
N LYS A 222 21.87 2.59 -13.34
CA LYS A 222 22.15 1.31 -12.68
C LYS A 222 20.93 0.83 -11.91
N ILE A 223 20.86 -0.47 -11.60
CA ILE A 223 19.71 -1.05 -10.90
C ILE A 223 20.20 -1.96 -9.79
N GLU A 224 19.64 -1.77 -8.61
CA GLU A 224 19.91 -2.58 -7.43
C GLU A 224 18.58 -3.04 -6.83
N ARG A 225 18.58 -4.28 -6.32
CA ARG A 225 17.42 -4.88 -5.67
C ARG A 225 17.77 -5.20 -4.23
N ILE A 226 16.88 -4.85 -3.32
CA ILE A 226 17.06 -5.08 -1.88
C ILE A 226 15.86 -5.85 -1.38
N LYS A 227 16.09 -6.90 -0.59
CA LYS A 227 14.99 -7.64 0.00
C LYS A 227 14.28 -6.80 1.07
N SER A 228 12.97 -6.89 1.13
CA SER A 228 12.15 -6.26 2.18
C SER A 228 12.63 -6.61 3.60
N SER A 229 13.09 -7.85 3.82
CA SER A 229 13.71 -8.32 5.08
C SER A 229 15.03 -7.64 5.44
N GLU A 230 15.71 -6.97 4.50
CA GLU A 230 16.88 -6.12 4.75
C GLU A 230 16.49 -4.68 5.12
N CYS A 231 15.20 -4.35 5.14
CA CYS A 231 14.67 -3.03 5.47
C CYS A 231 13.47 -3.09 6.45
N ASP A 232 13.20 -4.24 7.06
CA ASP A 232 12.07 -4.44 7.99
C ASP A 232 12.18 -3.61 9.29
N THR A 233 13.38 -3.18 9.67
CA THR A 233 13.63 -2.16 10.71
C THR A 233 14.47 -1.00 10.18
N TYR A 234 14.46 0.12 10.90
CA TYR A 234 15.28 1.29 10.56
C TYR A 234 16.78 0.98 10.56
N GLU A 235 17.28 0.19 11.52
CA GLU A 235 18.70 -0.16 11.62
C GLU A 235 19.15 -1.00 10.42
N LYS A 236 18.33 -1.97 9.99
CA LYS A 236 18.62 -2.77 8.80
C LYS A 236 18.57 -1.91 7.54
N ALA A 237 17.54 -1.06 7.42
CA ALA A 237 17.42 -0.12 6.30
C ALA A 237 18.61 0.85 6.23
N LEU A 238 19.14 1.32 7.36
CA LEU A 238 20.34 2.16 7.41
C LEU A 238 21.58 1.40 6.92
N LYS A 239 21.73 0.12 7.26
CA LYS A 239 22.79 -0.72 6.72
C LYS A 239 22.65 -0.88 5.21
N SER A 240 21.44 -1.11 4.71
CA SER A 240 21.13 -1.22 3.28
C SER A 240 21.39 0.08 2.52
N ALA A 241 20.98 1.23 3.06
CA ALA A 241 21.28 2.56 2.51
C ALA A 241 22.80 2.83 2.42
N LYS A 242 23.57 2.43 3.44
CA LYS A 242 25.04 2.52 3.40
C LYS A 242 25.66 1.63 2.31
N LYS A 243 25.12 0.42 2.09
CA LYS A 243 25.55 -0.45 0.98
C LYS A 243 25.27 0.21 -0.38
N ILE A 244 24.08 0.80 -0.55
CA ILE A 244 23.70 1.54 -1.76
C ILE A 244 24.71 2.67 -2.05
N VAL A 245 25.02 3.48 -1.03
CA VAL A 245 26.01 4.56 -1.19
C VAL A 245 27.38 3.99 -1.59
N ALA A 246 27.82 2.88 -0.99
CA ALA A 246 29.07 2.23 -1.38
C ALA A 246 29.06 1.66 -2.81
N ILE A 247 27.91 1.18 -3.31
CA ILE A 247 27.74 0.77 -4.72
C ILE A 247 27.94 1.98 -5.65
N ILE A 248 27.33 3.11 -5.30
CA ILE A 248 27.46 4.36 -6.08
C ILE A 248 28.94 4.79 -6.17
N GLU A 249 29.68 4.77 -5.05
CA GLU A 249 31.11 5.13 -5.06
C GLU A 249 31.95 4.18 -5.92
N ARG A 250 31.63 2.87 -5.94
CA ARG A 250 32.32 1.91 -6.84
C ARG A 250 32.07 2.23 -8.31
N HIS A 251 30.84 2.58 -8.68
CA HIS A 251 30.52 2.95 -10.06
C HIS A 251 31.16 4.27 -10.49
N LYS A 252 31.29 5.22 -9.56
CA LYS A 252 32.05 6.45 -9.79
C LYS A 252 33.51 6.15 -10.09
N ALA A 253 34.15 5.25 -9.32
CA ALA A 253 35.56 4.88 -9.54
C ALA A 253 35.84 4.14 -10.85
N SER A 254 34.79 3.59 -11.49
CA SER A 254 34.88 2.87 -12.77
C SER A 254 34.65 3.75 -14.01
N ARG A 255 34.40 5.05 -13.82
CA ARG A 255 34.29 6.06 -14.89
C ARG A 255 35.58 6.86 -15.00
#